data_AF-A0A946ZZN7-F1
#
_entry.id   AF-A0A946ZZN7-F1
#
_cell.length_a   1.000
_cell.length_b   1.000
_cell.length_c   1.000
_cell.angle_alpha   90.00
_cell.angle_beta   90.00
_cell.angle_gamma   90.00
#
_symmetry.space_group_name_H-M   'P 1'
#
loop_
_entity.id
_entity.type
_entity.pdbx_description
1 polymer ?
#
loop_
_entity_poly.entity_id
_entity_poly.type
_entity_poly.pdbx_seq_one_letter_code
_entity_poly.pdbx_strand_id
1 'polypeptide(L)'
;MKKLELHWRILIGMVLGLLFGFGMTFPDGGREIVQDWINPFGIIFVKLLKLIAIPLILASLIKGISDLKDISKFRRIGLRTIIIYV
;
A
#
# COMPACT_ATOMS: atom_id res chain seq x y z
N MET A 1 12.87 -0.96 -28.10
CA MET A 1 11.88 -1.55 -27.18
C MET A 1 11.27 -0.43 -26.35
N LYS A 2 10.00 -0.07 -26.55
CA LYS A 2 9.36 1.02 -25.79
C LYS A 2 9.25 0.60 -24.32
N LYS A 3 9.82 1.38 -23.40
CA LYS A 3 9.68 1.19 -21.95
C LYS A 3 8.20 1.41 -21.60
N LEU A 4 7.49 0.34 -21.25
CA LEU A 4 6.18 0.45 -20.62
C LEU A 4 6.31 1.21 -19.30
N GLU A 5 5.44 2.19 -19.10
CA GLU A 5 5.37 2.96 -17.85
C GLU A 5 4.98 2.06 -16.67
N LEU A 6 5.42 2.43 -15.47
CA LEU A 6 5.28 1.58 -14.29
C LEU A 6 3.82 1.26 -13.96
N HIS A 7 2.91 2.23 -14.13
CA HIS A 7 1.49 2.02 -13.87
C HIS A 7 0.88 0.96 -14.78
N TRP A 8 1.29 0.90 -16.06
CA TRP A 8 0.84 -0.15 -16.99
C TRP A 8 1.37 -1.53 -16.59
N ARG A 9 2.61 -1.60 -16.10
CA ARG A 9 3.16 -2.87 -15.60
C ARG A 9 2.38 -3.40 -14.39
N ILE A 10 1.99 -2.52 -13.48
CA ILE A 10 1.19 -2.89 -12.30
C ILE A 10 -0.21 -3.33 -12.72
N LEU A 11 -0.86 -2.59 -13.63
CA LEU A 11 -2.20 -2.91 -14.09
C LEU A 11 -2.26 -4.29 -14.78
N ILE A 12 -1.29 -4.55 -15.68
CA ILE A 12 -1.18 -5.85 -16.38
C ILE A 12 -0.94 -6.97 -15.37
N GLY A 13 -0.04 -6.76 -14.39
CA GLY A 13 0.23 -7.75 -13.33
C GLY A 13 -1.01 -8.08 -12.49
N MET A 14 -1.83 -7.07 -12.17
CA MET A 14 -3.06 -7.26 -11.41
C MET A 14 -4.10 -8.08 -12.20
N VAL A 15 -4.29 -7.76 -13.49
CA VAL A 15 -5.20 -8.52 -14.36
C VAL A 15 -4.74 -9.96 -14.52
N LEU A 16 -3.45 -10.18 -14.79
CA LEU A 16 -2.88 -11.52 -14.92
C LEU A 16 -3.00 -12.32 -13.61
N GLY A 17 -2.72 -11.71 -12.46
CA GLY A 17 -2.86 -12.34 -11.16
C GLY A 17 -4.30 -12.77 -10.86
N LEU A 18 -5.28 -11.94 -11.24
CA LEU A 18 -6.69 -12.26 -11.06
C LEU A 18 -7.13 -13.43 -11.96
N LEU A 19 -6.75 -13.40 -13.25
CA LEU A 19 -7.06 -14.48 -14.19
C LEU A 19 -6.41 -15.81 -13.76
N PHE A 20 -5.15 -15.75 -13.31
CA PHE A 20 -4.42 -16.91 -12.81
C PHE A 20 -5.05 -17.48 -11.53
N GLY A 21 -5.38 -16.62 -10.56
CA GLY A 21 -6.03 -17.04 -9.31
C GLY A 21 -7.41 -17.66 -9.55
N PHE A 22 -8.19 -17.08 -10.47
CA PHE A 22 -9.47 -17.65 -10.88
C PHE A 22 -9.29 -19.00 -11.60
N GLY A 23 -8.31 -19.11 -12.51
CA GLY A 23 -7.99 -20.36 -13.21
C GLY A 23 -7.55 -21.49 -12.27
N MET A 24 -6.83 -21.16 -11.20
CA MET A 24 -6.41 -22.13 -10.16
C MET A 24 -7.54 -22.54 -9.20
N THR A 25 -8.76 -22.03 -9.38
CA THR A 25 -9.93 -22.46 -8.60
C THR A 25 -10.60 -23.71 -9.17
N PHE A 26 -10.38 -24.02 -10.46
CA PHE A 26 -10.98 -25.18 -11.14
C PHE A 26 -10.32 -26.53 -10.83
N PRO A 27 -8.98 -26.67 -10.73
CA PRO A 27 -8.34 -27.94 -10.40
C PRO A 27 -8.34 -28.22 -8.89
N ASP A 28 -8.59 -29.48 -8.51
CA ASP A 28 -8.46 -29.96 -7.13
C ASP A 28 -7.00 -29.79 -6.65
N GLY A 29 -6.80 -28.97 -5.60
CA GLY A 29 -5.47 -28.61 -5.06
C GLY A 29 -4.87 -27.29 -5.58
N GLY A 30 -5.48 -26.65 -6.59
CA GLY A 30 -4.97 -25.38 -7.13
C GLY A 30 -4.98 -24.24 -6.09
N ARG A 31 -5.95 -24.24 -5.18
CA ARG A 31 -6.02 -23.29 -4.06
C ARG A 31 -4.83 -23.43 -3.10
N GLU A 32 -4.41 -24.65 -2.78
CA GLU A 32 -3.29 -24.92 -1.87
C GLU A 32 -1.98 -24.43 -2.49
N ILE A 33 -1.76 -24.68 -3.78
CA ILE A 33 -0.60 -24.16 -4.52
C ILE A 33 -0.55 -22.63 -4.48
N VAL A 34 -1.68 -21.95 -4.72
CA VAL A 34 -1.73 -20.48 -4.65
C VAL A 34 -1.45 -19.99 -3.22
N GLN A 35 -1.98 -20.66 -2.21
CA GLN A 35 -1.78 -20.27 -0.80
C GLN A 35 -0.35 -20.51 -0.32
N ASP A 36 0.28 -21.60 -0.70
CA ASP A 36 1.61 -21.97 -0.19
C ASP A 36 2.74 -21.34 -1.00
N TRP A 37 2.55 -21.14 -2.31
CA TRP A 37 3.61 -20.62 -3.18
C TRP A 37 3.44 -19.16 -3.57
N ILE A 38 2.21 -18.69 -3.79
CA ILE A 38 1.98 -17.34 -4.36
C ILE A 38 1.72 -16.32 -3.25
N ASN A 39 0.89 -16.67 -2.27
CA ASN A 39 0.54 -15.78 -1.17
C ASN A 39 1.76 -15.29 -0.33
N PRO A 40 2.81 -16.10 -0.05
CA PRO A 40 3.97 -15.62 0.70
C PRO A 40 4.65 -14.41 0.06
N PHE A 41 4.71 -14.35 -1.29
CA PHE A 41 5.25 -13.19 -2.00
C PHE A 41 4.40 -11.93 -1.78
N GLY A 42 3.08 -12.07 -1.81
CA GLY A 42 2.15 -10.97 -1.49
C GLY A 42 2.30 -10.49 -0.05
N ILE A 43 2.43 -11.42 0.90
CA ILE A 43 2.65 -11.09 2.31
C ILE A 43 3.97 -10.36 2.50
N ILE A 44 5.06 -10.81 1.86
CA ILE A 44 6.36 -10.13 1.91
C ILE A 44 6.24 -8.72 1.33
N PHE A 45 5.59 -8.55 0.19
CA PHE A 45 5.38 -7.24 -0.43
C PHE A 45 4.64 -6.28 0.52
N VAL A 46 3.54 -6.72 1.13
CA VAL A 46 2.78 -5.92 2.10
C VAL A 46 3.61 -5.60 3.35
N LYS A 47 4.40 -6.55 3.85
CA LYS A 47 5.31 -6.33 4.99
C LYS A 47 6.38 -5.30 4.66
N LEU A 48 6.95 -5.31 3.46
CA LEU A 48 7.92 -4.32 3.01
C LEU A 48 7.29 -2.92 2.89
N LEU A 49 6.08 -2.81 2.34
CA LEU A 49 5.35 -1.54 2.30
C LEU A 49 5.08 -1.01 3.72
N LYS A 50 4.63 -1.86 4.63
CA LYS A 50 4.43 -1.49 6.04
C LYS A 50 5.73 -1.06 6.73
N LEU A 51 6.84 -1.75 6.46
CA LEU A 51 8.16 -1.45 7.02
C LEU A 51 8.63 -0.04 6.66
N ILE A 52 8.38 0.42 5.43
CA ILE A 52 8.76 1.76 4.98
C ILE A 52 7.74 2.80 5.47
N ALA A 53 6.44 2.46 5.46
CA ALA A 53 5.38 3.40 5.81
C ALA A 53 5.47 3.89 7.25
N ILE A 54 5.67 2.99 8.22
CA ILE A 54 5.69 3.34 9.65
C ILE A 54 6.75 4.42 9.99
N PRO A 55 8.05 4.23 9.68
CA PRO A 55 9.07 5.24 9.99
C PRO A 55 8.86 6.52 9.18
N LEU A 56 8.41 6.42 7.92
CA LEU A 56 8.14 7.60 7.09
C LEU A 56 7.01 8.47 7.66
N ILE A 57 5.92 7.85 8.13
CA ILE A 57 4.80 8.55 8.75
C ILE A 57 5.27 9.27 10.02
N LEU A 58 6.01 8.57 10.90
CA LEU A 58 6.53 9.17 12.14
C LEU A 58 7.46 10.35 11.84
N ALA A 59 8.41 10.18 10.92
CA ALA A 59 9.34 11.24 10.52
C ALA A 59 8.59 12.43 9.90
N SER A 60 7.61 12.17 9.04
CA SER A 60 6.78 13.20 8.42
C SER A 60 5.95 13.99 9.44
N LEU A 61 5.40 13.32 10.45
CA LEU A 61 4.62 13.97 11.52
C LEU A 61 5.51 14.82 12.42
N ILE A 62 6.64 14.27 12.88
CA ILE A 62 7.59 15.00 13.73
C ILE A 62 8.11 16.24 13.00
N LYS A 63 8.54 16.07 11.75
CA LYS A 63 8.97 17.20 10.92
C LYS A 63 7.86 18.23 10.74
N GLY A 64 6.65 17.78 10.40
CA GLY A 64 5.50 18.67 10.19
C GLY A 64 5.12 19.48 11.44
N ILE A 65 5.25 18.89 12.63
CA ILE A 65 5.02 19.59 13.91
C ILE A 65 6.20 20.51 14.25
N SER A 66 7.44 20.07 14.00
CA SER A 66 8.66 20.84 14.28
C SER A 66 8.80 22.09 13.39
N ASP A 67 8.34 22.04 12.14
CA ASP A 67 8.36 23.19 11.22
C ASP A 67 7.34 24.27 11.65
N LEU A 68 6.33 23.90 12.45
CA LEU A 68 5.36 24.82 13.02
C LEU A 68 5.91 25.42 14.32
N LYS A 69 6.58 26.57 14.21
CA LYS A 69 7.04 27.37 15.35
C LYS A 69 5.94 27.70 16.38
N ASP A 70 4.68 27.75 15.94
CA ASP A 70 3.50 28.00 16.79
C ASP A 70 2.59 26.78 16.85
N ILE A 71 2.61 26.05 17.97
CA ILE A 71 1.72 24.93 18.28
C ILE A 71 0.22 25.30 18.15
N SER A 72 -0.10 26.57 18.36
CA SER A 72 -1.45 27.14 18.27
C SER A 72 -1.99 27.18 16.83
N LYS A 73 -1.12 27.29 15.81
CA LYS A 73 -1.49 27.17 14.39
C LYS A 73 -1.77 25.73 14.00
N PHE A 74 -0.96 24.78 14.49
CA PHE A 74 -1.19 23.35 14.30
C PHE A 74 -2.57 22.94 14.82
N ARG A 75 -2.93 23.37 16.04
CA ARG A 75 -4.25 23.12 16.64
C ARG A 75 -5.41 23.60 15.75
N ARG A 76 -5.28 24.78 15.13
CA ARG A 76 -6.33 25.34 14.25
C ARG A 76 -6.48 24.54 12.95
N ILE A 77 -5.38 24.09 12.37
CA ILE A 77 -5.38 23.26 11.16
C ILE A 77 -6.00 21.90 11.48
N GLY A 78 -5.55 21.25 12.56
CA GLY A 78 -6.08 19.95 12.99
C GLY A 78 -7.59 20.00 13.27
N LEU A 79 -8.07 21.01 14.01
CA LEU A 79 -9.50 21.20 14.26
C LEU A 79 -10.31 21.39 12.97
N ARG A 80 -9.83 22.21 12.03
CA ARG A 80 -10.52 22.41 10.75
C ARG A 80 -10.63 21.10 9.96
N THR A 81 -9.56 20.31 9.92
CA THR A 81 -9.58 19.02 9.23
C THR A 81 -10.56 18.05 9.88
N ILE A 82 -10.58 17.96 11.21
CA ILE A 82 -11.54 17.09 11.93
C ILE A 82 -12.98 17.50 11.60
N ILE A 83 -13.31 18.80 11.64
CA ILE A 83 -14.66 19.30 11.32
C ILE A 83 -15.08 19.03 9.86
N ILE A 84 -14.13 18.98 8.92
CA ILE A 84 -14.42 18.77 7.50
C ILE A 84 -14.58 17.28 7.17
N TYR A 85 -13.80 16.40 7.82
CA TYR A 85 -13.71 14.98 7.47
C TYR A 85 -14.55 14.05 8.37
N VAL A 86 -14.91 14.48 9.58
CA VAL A 86 -15.78 13.74 10.51
C VAL A 86 -17.18 14.35 10.46
#